data_AF-A0A090M2Q1-F1
#
_entry.id   AF-A0A090M2Q1-F1
#
_cell.length_a   1.000
_cell.length_b   1.000
_cell.length_c   1.000
_cell.angle_alpha   90.00
_cell.angle_beta   90.00
_cell.angle_gamma   90.00
#
_symmetry.space_group_name_H-M   'P 1'
#
loop_
_entity.id
_entity.type
_entity.pdbx_description
1 polymer ?
#
loop_
_entity_poly.entity_id
_entity_poly.type
_entity_poly.pdbx_seq_one_letter_code
_entity_poly.pdbx_strand_id
1 'polypeptide(L)'
;MATAMTMAIAGARWTLALELDGVATLARALGDDGLVVRALSGDVCGEAIRCRCASDGSSCAVVGVRLSGRGLRGRLPREMPESFEGLETLDLSDNAIRGEIPASFLRAMPNLRELYLGLNALEGEIPRAIGDLKKLEVLNIDGGYSERQRFAEDWVPADKRDVYGTPGTYFGNQLTGSIPEEIGELSRLRILNLHRNMLGGENDRLAIPASIGKLARLEFMDVSGNKLRGALPLEIARLSRLVQLNADDNFITGEIPNDWSEANALESLILEGNLLEGPLPSFLPRNLTFLDLHENQLTGSINEPLIRLTRLESVLLDRNLFSGPVTISLQTNPNLKMVSLANNRELCGELPTLPTSTQEARDNECDKPYELCQLWPETAGTLLGLGTCSCARPGESCSVWSIGGRRETCCEESSCLLVPFGFGVKSCIPCSDAFQRCGGRNYDGPTCCKEGLKCTRIDDNRNECLPCAERWQQCGGEVYDGPKCCLKGNSCVSFDRYYAQCQPLPVSM
;
A
#
# COMPACT_ATOMS: atom_id res chain seq x y z
N MET A 1 50.35 17.04 -2.66
CA MET A 1 50.17 16.12 -3.81
C MET A 1 49.12 16.62 -4.82
N ALA A 2 48.04 17.30 -4.40
CA ALA A 2 47.01 17.84 -5.32
C ALA A 2 47.52 18.88 -6.34
N THR A 3 48.47 19.74 -5.96
CA THR A 3 49.05 20.80 -6.82
C THR A 3 50.05 20.29 -7.87
N ALA A 4 50.70 19.15 -7.63
CA ALA A 4 51.59 18.53 -8.61
C ALA A 4 50.82 17.75 -9.69
N MET A 5 49.63 17.26 -9.35
CA MET A 5 48.75 16.51 -10.25
C MET A 5 48.04 17.43 -11.24
N THR A 6 47.69 18.66 -10.84
CA THR A 6 47.11 19.70 -11.71
C THR A 6 48.10 20.18 -12.78
N MET A 7 49.38 20.35 -12.45
CA MET A 7 50.40 20.72 -13.46
C MET A 7 50.72 19.60 -14.45
N ALA A 8 50.55 18.33 -14.08
CA ALA A 8 50.80 17.19 -14.97
C ALA A 8 49.72 17.02 -16.05
N ILE A 9 48.50 17.50 -15.82
CA ILE A 9 47.35 17.37 -16.74
C ILE A 9 47.38 18.44 -17.84
N ALA A 10 47.98 19.61 -17.58
CA ALA A 10 48.10 20.70 -18.55
C ALA A 10 48.92 20.34 -19.81
N GLY A 11 49.63 19.20 -19.81
CA GLY A 11 50.36 18.65 -20.96
C GLY A 11 49.91 17.26 -21.43
N ALA A 12 48.81 16.71 -20.87
CA ALA A 12 48.34 15.37 -21.19
C ALA A 12 47.69 15.33 -22.59
N ARG A 13 48.03 14.32 -23.39
CA ARG A 13 47.33 14.05 -24.66
C ARG A 13 46.05 13.27 -24.36
N TRP A 14 44.91 13.92 -24.43
CA TRP A 14 43.61 13.27 -24.31
C TRP A 14 43.47 12.16 -25.37
N THR A 15 42.93 11.01 -24.97
CA THR A 15 42.82 9.84 -25.86
C THR A 15 42.00 10.14 -27.11
N LEU A 16 41.03 11.06 -27.00
CA LEU A 16 40.37 11.72 -28.14
C LEU A 16 40.10 13.20 -27.76
N ALA A 17 40.42 14.15 -28.64
CA ALA A 17 39.99 15.56 -28.52
C ALA A 17 38.46 15.70 -28.45
N LEU A 18 37.74 14.65 -28.84
CA LEU A 18 36.30 14.57 -28.99
C LEU A 18 35.56 14.36 -27.66
N GLU A 19 36.22 13.80 -26.63
CA GLU A 19 35.59 13.68 -25.29
C GLU A 19 35.40 15.04 -24.63
N LEU A 20 36.34 15.97 -24.83
CA LEU A 20 36.22 17.35 -24.34
C LEU A 20 35.10 18.10 -25.07
N ASP A 21 34.91 17.85 -26.37
CA ASP A 21 33.79 18.44 -27.11
C ASP A 21 32.44 17.82 -26.69
N GLY A 22 32.42 16.54 -26.31
CA GLY A 22 31.29 15.89 -25.66
C GLY A 22 30.91 16.56 -24.35
N VAL A 23 31.88 16.80 -23.45
CA VAL A 23 31.66 17.54 -22.20
C VAL A 23 31.20 18.97 -22.46
N ALA A 24 31.83 19.68 -23.41
CA ALA A 24 31.44 21.03 -23.78
C ALA A 24 30.02 21.10 -24.35
N THR A 25 29.63 20.11 -25.16
CA THR A 25 28.30 20.01 -25.76
C THR A 25 27.23 19.76 -24.69
N LEU A 26 27.49 18.84 -23.76
CA LEU A 26 26.64 18.61 -22.61
C LEU A 26 26.51 19.88 -21.74
N ALA A 27 27.63 20.51 -21.39
CA ALA A 27 27.67 21.72 -20.58
C ALA A 27 26.90 22.88 -21.23
N ARG A 28 27.10 23.11 -22.54
CA ARG A 28 26.36 24.11 -23.32
C ARG A 28 24.85 23.84 -23.29
N ALA A 29 24.45 22.58 -23.47
CA ALA A 29 23.03 22.19 -23.48
C ALA A 29 22.33 22.39 -22.12
N LEU A 30 23.11 22.34 -21.03
CA LEU A 30 22.64 22.46 -19.64
C LEU A 30 22.96 23.83 -18.99
N GLY A 31 23.50 24.77 -19.76
CA GLY A 31 23.79 26.13 -19.29
C GLY A 31 24.94 26.25 -18.28
N ASP A 32 25.89 25.30 -18.27
CA ASP A 32 27.10 25.36 -17.42
C ASP A 32 28.25 26.06 -18.16
N ASP A 33 28.19 27.39 -18.29
CA ASP A 33 29.22 28.18 -18.99
C ASP A 33 30.62 27.99 -18.39
N GLY A 34 30.71 27.77 -17.08
CA GLY A 34 31.98 27.50 -16.40
C GLY A 34 32.61 26.19 -16.87
N LEU A 35 31.82 25.12 -16.98
CA LEU A 35 32.29 23.85 -17.50
C LEU A 35 32.61 23.92 -19.00
N VAL A 36 31.91 24.74 -19.78
CA VAL A 36 32.25 24.98 -21.19
C VAL A 36 33.66 25.57 -21.31
N VAL A 37 33.97 26.63 -20.55
CA VAL A 37 35.31 27.25 -20.58
C VAL A 37 36.39 26.25 -20.19
N ARG A 38 36.15 25.46 -19.14
CA ARG A 38 37.07 24.41 -18.71
C ARG A 38 37.29 23.34 -19.79
N ALA A 39 36.22 22.89 -20.44
CA ALA A 39 36.29 21.94 -21.54
C ALA A 39 37.11 22.46 -22.72
N LEU A 40 36.92 23.72 -23.12
CA LEU A 40 37.69 24.35 -24.20
C LEU A 40 39.16 24.56 -23.84
N SER A 41 39.48 24.73 -22.55
CA SER A 41 40.86 24.86 -22.06
C SER A 41 41.60 23.53 -21.87
N GLY A 42 40.89 22.39 -21.94
CA GLY A 42 41.43 21.07 -21.63
C GLY A 42 41.60 20.75 -20.14
N ASP A 43 41.27 21.68 -19.24
CA ASP A 43 41.34 21.53 -17.79
C ASP A 43 39.99 21.13 -17.18
N VAL A 44 39.47 19.97 -17.61
CA VAL A 44 38.17 19.47 -17.13
C VAL A 44 38.27 18.63 -15.86
N CYS A 45 39.37 17.93 -15.65
CA CYS A 45 39.50 16.99 -14.53
C CYS A 45 39.40 17.72 -13.19
N GLY A 46 38.62 17.18 -12.26
CA GLY A 46 38.43 17.79 -10.95
C GLY A 46 37.35 17.07 -10.16
N GLU A 47 36.78 17.77 -9.18
CA GLU A 47 35.76 17.21 -8.28
C GLU A 47 34.52 16.70 -9.02
N ALA A 48 34.06 17.45 -10.03
CA ALA A 48 32.88 17.11 -10.83
C ALA A 48 33.15 16.18 -12.01
N ILE A 49 34.36 16.20 -12.57
CA ILE A 49 34.71 15.42 -13.75
C ILE A 49 35.86 14.48 -13.39
N ARG A 50 35.55 13.20 -13.31
CA ARG A 50 36.52 12.14 -13.06
C ARG A 50 37.19 11.75 -14.37
N CYS A 51 38.51 11.82 -14.37
CA CYS A 51 39.35 11.37 -15.47
C CYS A 51 40.16 10.13 -15.07
N ARG A 52 40.47 9.29 -16.05
CA ARG A 52 41.41 8.18 -15.92
C ARG A 52 42.56 8.41 -16.89
N CYS A 53 43.76 8.58 -16.35
CA CYS A 53 44.96 8.80 -17.15
C CYS A 53 45.94 7.62 -17.01
N ALA A 54 46.67 7.33 -18.09
CA ALA A 54 47.81 6.42 -18.04
C ALA A 54 48.87 6.95 -17.07
N SER A 55 49.62 6.04 -16.45
CA SER A 55 50.63 6.35 -15.44
C SER A 55 51.78 7.23 -15.96
N ASP A 56 51.99 7.26 -17.27
CA ASP A 56 52.96 8.11 -17.97
C ASP A 56 52.35 9.42 -18.52
N GLY A 57 51.05 9.67 -18.28
CA GLY A 57 50.33 10.84 -18.78
C GLY A 57 50.11 10.85 -20.30
N SER A 58 50.40 9.74 -20.98
CA SER A 58 50.32 9.64 -22.45
C SER A 58 48.89 9.65 -23.00
N SER A 59 47.92 9.23 -22.18
CA SER A 59 46.49 9.21 -22.51
C SER A 59 45.64 9.52 -21.27
N CYS A 60 44.55 10.27 -21.47
CA CYS A 60 43.54 10.56 -20.47
C CYS A 60 42.15 10.44 -21.08
N ALA A 61 41.23 9.79 -20.37
CA ALA A 61 39.82 9.68 -20.74
C ALA A 61 38.90 10.22 -19.64
N VAL A 62 37.80 10.86 -20.01
CA VAL A 62 36.74 11.22 -19.05
C VAL A 62 35.89 9.99 -18.76
N VAL A 63 35.88 9.57 -17.50
CA VAL A 63 35.19 8.34 -17.05
C VAL A 63 33.99 8.63 -16.16
N GLY A 64 33.87 9.85 -15.64
CA GLY A 64 32.71 10.24 -14.86
C GLY A 64 32.41 11.74 -14.97
N VAL A 65 31.13 12.07 -15.14
CA VAL A 65 30.60 13.44 -15.10
C VAL A 65 29.56 13.49 -13.99
N ARG A 66 29.81 14.29 -12.95
CA ARG A 66 28.94 14.45 -11.77
C ARG A 66 28.62 15.92 -11.55
N LEU A 67 27.45 16.30 -12.00
CA LEU A 67 26.94 17.66 -11.99
C LEU A 67 25.67 17.78 -11.15
N SER A 68 25.51 16.91 -10.17
CA SER A 68 24.37 16.90 -9.27
C SER A 68 24.28 18.19 -8.43
N GLY A 69 23.07 18.69 -8.17
CA GLY A 69 22.83 19.81 -7.25
C GLY A 69 23.36 21.16 -7.73
N ARG A 70 23.57 21.33 -9.04
CA ARG A 70 24.22 22.53 -9.60
C ARG A 70 23.26 23.60 -10.10
N GLY A 71 21.95 23.34 -10.02
CA GLY A 71 20.94 24.25 -10.57
C GLY A 71 20.99 24.35 -12.09
N LEU A 72 21.51 23.33 -12.77
CA LEU A 72 21.59 23.27 -14.23
C LEU A 72 20.19 23.34 -14.86
N ARG A 73 20.11 24.02 -16.00
CA ARG A 73 18.85 24.27 -16.71
C ARG A 73 19.05 23.98 -18.19
N GLY A 74 18.06 23.40 -18.85
CA GLY A 74 18.17 23.13 -20.28
C GLY A 74 17.54 21.81 -20.65
N ARG A 75 18.04 21.18 -21.71
CA ARG A 75 17.57 19.89 -22.20
C ARG A 75 18.75 18.98 -22.47
N LEU A 76 18.58 17.68 -22.31
CA LEU A 76 19.58 16.71 -22.75
C LEU A 76 19.79 16.84 -24.27
N PRO A 77 21.05 16.90 -24.74
CA PRO A 77 21.33 17.12 -26.17
C PRO A 77 20.89 15.91 -27.01
N ARG A 78 20.26 16.18 -28.16
CA ARG A 78 19.88 15.14 -29.13
C ARG A 78 21.06 14.68 -29.98
N GLU A 79 22.04 15.53 -30.17
CA GLU A 79 23.24 15.26 -30.95
C GLU A 79 24.46 15.40 -30.04
N MET A 80 25.27 14.35 -30.00
CA MET A 80 26.58 14.36 -29.39
C MET A 80 27.61 14.29 -30.53
N PRO A 81 28.71 15.06 -30.46
CA PRO A 81 29.67 15.18 -31.56
C PRO A 81 30.26 13.83 -31.97
N GLU A 82 30.51 12.93 -31.00
CA GLU A 82 30.87 11.51 -31.22
C GLU A 82 30.42 10.64 -30.03
N SER A 83 30.66 9.33 -30.12
CA SER A 83 30.44 8.37 -29.02
C SER A 83 31.38 8.68 -27.85
N PHE A 84 30.79 9.00 -26.70
CA PHE A 84 31.47 9.23 -25.43
C PHE A 84 31.85 7.89 -24.77
N GLU A 85 32.72 7.13 -25.43
CA GLU A 85 33.03 5.74 -25.07
C GLU A 85 33.74 5.58 -23.72
N GLY A 86 34.49 6.59 -23.28
CA GLY A 86 35.17 6.56 -21.99
C GLY A 86 34.23 6.65 -20.78
N LEU A 87 33.01 7.16 -20.96
CA LEU A 87 32.15 7.55 -19.84
C LEU A 87 31.48 6.33 -19.18
N GLU A 88 31.71 6.19 -17.87
CA GLU A 88 31.15 5.11 -17.04
C GLU A 88 30.09 5.63 -16.05
N THR A 89 30.24 6.84 -15.53
CA THR A 89 29.27 7.47 -14.62
C THR A 89 28.77 8.78 -15.21
N LEU A 90 27.46 8.93 -15.33
CA LEU A 90 26.81 10.20 -15.60
C LEU A 90 25.80 10.49 -14.49
N ASP A 91 26.05 11.56 -13.74
CA ASP A 91 25.16 12.04 -12.69
C ASP A 91 24.79 13.50 -12.96
N LEU A 92 23.53 13.69 -13.34
CA LEU A 92 22.89 14.98 -13.57
C LEU A 92 21.71 15.17 -12.61
N SER A 93 21.64 14.39 -11.53
CA SER A 93 20.53 14.44 -10.58
C SER A 93 20.39 15.79 -9.88
N ASP A 94 19.24 16.08 -9.27
CA ASP A 94 19.03 17.30 -8.48
C ASP A 94 19.37 18.59 -9.26
N ASN A 95 18.68 18.77 -10.38
CA ASN A 95 18.82 19.92 -11.27
C ASN A 95 17.43 20.30 -11.84
N ALA A 96 17.39 21.26 -12.77
CA ALA A 96 16.16 21.67 -13.46
C ALA A 96 16.21 21.33 -14.96
N ILE A 97 16.73 20.14 -15.30
CA ILE A 97 16.81 19.66 -16.68
C ILE A 97 15.41 19.22 -17.12
N ARG A 98 14.96 19.75 -18.26
CA ARG A 98 13.61 19.51 -18.81
C ARG A 98 13.67 18.76 -20.14
N GLY A 99 12.49 18.37 -20.64
CA GLY A 99 12.34 17.70 -21.92
C GLY A 99 12.58 16.19 -21.81
N GLU A 100 12.58 15.54 -22.97
CA GLU A 100 12.71 14.08 -23.07
C GLU A 100 14.16 13.61 -22.89
N ILE A 101 14.33 12.33 -22.55
CA ILE A 101 15.60 11.62 -22.66
C ILE A 101 15.75 11.18 -24.13
N PRO A 102 16.69 11.73 -24.93
CA PRO A 102 16.82 11.33 -26.32
C PRO A 102 17.45 9.93 -26.43
N ALA A 103 16.91 9.07 -27.31
CA ALA A 103 17.51 7.75 -27.57
C ALA A 103 18.96 7.85 -28.07
N SER A 104 19.26 8.87 -28.88
CA SER A 104 20.61 9.17 -29.37
C SER A 104 21.58 9.56 -28.25
N PHE A 105 21.09 10.25 -27.21
CA PHE A 105 21.89 10.62 -26.04
C PHE A 105 22.39 9.38 -25.30
N LEU A 106 21.51 8.40 -25.06
CA LEU A 106 21.88 7.13 -24.43
C LEU A 106 22.87 6.35 -25.32
N ARG A 107 22.62 6.28 -26.62
CA ARG A 107 23.49 5.57 -27.58
C ARG A 107 24.88 6.18 -27.70
N ALA A 108 25.02 7.48 -27.44
CA ALA A 108 26.32 8.13 -27.42
C ALA A 108 27.18 7.69 -26.23
N MET A 109 26.67 6.95 -25.25
CA MET A 109 27.41 6.59 -24.03
C MET A 109 27.30 5.09 -23.75
N PRO A 110 27.76 4.23 -24.67
CA PRO A 110 27.48 2.78 -24.64
C PRO A 110 28.12 2.05 -23.45
N ASN A 111 29.07 2.69 -22.77
CA ASN A 111 29.83 2.10 -21.66
C ASN A 111 29.39 2.55 -20.27
N LEU A 112 28.27 3.28 -20.17
CA LEU A 112 27.70 3.69 -18.88
C LEU A 112 27.44 2.48 -17.97
N ARG A 113 27.81 2.68 -16.70
CA ARG A 113 27.57 1.79 -15.56
C ARG A 113 26.62 2.42 -14.57
N GLU A 114 26.69 3.74 -14.42
CA GLU A 114 25.85 4.50 -13.49
C GLU A 114 25.22 5.67 -14.23
N LEU A 115 23.89 5.73 -14.24
CA LEU A 115 23.11 6.83 -14.80
C LEU A 115 22.16 7.38 -13.74
N TYR A 116 22.40 8.62 -13.32
CA TYR A 116 21.55 9.35 -12.38
C TYR A 116 20.96 10.57 -13.08
N LEU A 117 19.65 10.56 -13.28
CA LEU A 117 18.85 11.64 -13.84
C LEU A 117 17.69 12.03 -12.91
N GLY A 118 17.66 11.47 -11.70
CA GLY A 118 16.61 11.72 -10.70
C GLY A 118 16.50 13.20 -10.30
N LEU A 119 15.40 13.59 -9.66
CA LEU A 119 15.20 14.98 -9.19
C LEU A 119 15.47 16.05 -10.27
N ASN A 120 14.87 15.86 -11.46
CA ASN A 120 14.89 16.83 -12.56
C ASN A 120 13.47 17.24 -12.95
N ALA A 121 13.25 17.73 -14.17
CA ALA A 121 11.94 18.02 -14.75
C ALA A 121 11.78 17.31 -16.11
N LEU A 122 12.35 16.12 -16.25
CA LEU A 122 12.29 15.33 -17.49
C LEU A 122 10.86 14.86 -17.76
N GLU A 123 10.48 14.80 -19.03
CA GLU A 123 9.13 14.42 -19.48
C GLU A 123 9.20 13.39 -20.62
N GLY A 124 8.06 12.88 -21.06
CA GLY A 124 7.98 11.89 -22.14
C GLY A 124 8.36 10.47 -21.68
N GLU A 125 8.57 9.57 -22.63
CA GLU A 125 8.77 8.15 -22.35
C GLU A 125 10.23 7.80 -22.01
N ILE A 126 10.42 6.72 -21.25
CA ILE A 126 11.74 6.07 -21.12
C ILE A 126 12.06 5.42 -22.47
N PRO A 127 13.12 5.84 -23.20
CA PRO A 127 13.40 5.31 -24.53
C PRO A 127 13.83 3.84 -24.46
N ARG A 128 13.35 3.03 -25.41
CA ARG A 128 13.79 1.63 -25.59
C ARG A 128 15.31 1.46 -25.71
N ALA A 129 15.99 2.50 -26.21
CA ALA A 129 17.45 2.55 -26.27
C ALA A 129 18.14 2.44 -24.90
N ILE A 130 17.41 2.53 -23.78
CA ILE A 130 17.95 2.21 -22.46
C ILE A 130 18.54 0.79 -22.43
N GLY A 131 17.91 -0.16 -23.12
CA GLY A 131 18.41 -1.54 -23.23
C GLY A 131 19.71 -1.69 -24.04
N ASP A 132 20.17 -0.63 -24.72
CA ASP A 132 21.48 -0.62 -25.40
C ASP A 132 22.64 -0.51 -24.39
N LEU A 133 22.38 0.00 -23.17
CA LEU A 133 23.37 0.22 -22.11
C LEU A 133 23.70 -1.08 -21.35
N LYS A 134 24.24 -2.10 -22.05
CA LYS A 134 24.47 -3.45 -21.49
C LYS A 134 25.42 -3.50 -20.28
N LYS A 135 26.17 -2.43 -20.02
CA LYS A 135 27.08 -2.32 -18.86
C LYS A 135 26.44 -1.67 -17.64
N LEU A 136 25.20 -1.18 -17.75
CA LEU A 136 24.53 -0.43 -16.70
C LEU A 136 24.28 -1.28 -15.45
N GLU A 137 24.66 -0.74 -14.30
CA GLU A 137 24.54 -1.32 -12.97
C GLU A 137 23.57 -0.50 -12.10
N VAL A 138 23.51 0.81 -12.31
CA VAL A 138 22.59 1.72 -11.62
C VAL A 138 21.84 2.56 -12.64
N LEU A 139 20.51 2.46 -12.59
CA LEU A 139 19.60 3.36 -13.29
C LEU A 139 18.74 4.06 -12.24
N ASN A 140 18.99 5.34 -12.02
CA ASN A 140 18.14 6.18 -11.20
C ASN A 140 17.58 7.35 -12.03
N ILE A 141 16.27 7.31 -12.31
CA ILE A 141 15.54 8.39 -12.97
C ILE A 141 14.29 8.75 -12.14
N ASP A 142 14.44 8.79 -10.83
CA ASP A 142 13.33 9.13 -9.95
C ASP A 142 12.77 10.54 -10.17
N GLY A 143 11.51 10.76 -9.81
CA GLY A 143 10.91 12.09 -9.74
C GLY A 143 10.94 12.70 -8.35
N GLY A 144 11.65 12.13 -7.37
CA GLY A 144 11.92 12.79 -6.11
C GLY A 144 10.89 12.66 -4.98
N TYR A 145 10.86 13.70 -4.14
CA TYR A 145 10.60 13.66 -2.69
C TYR A 145 9.43 12.81 -2.18
N SER A 146 9.68 12.19 -1.02
CA SER A 146 8.81 11.24 -0.31
C SER A 146 7.98 11.83 0.81
N GLU A 147 7.00 12.68 0.47
CA GLU A 147 5.92 13.02 1.40
C GLU A 147 4.61 13.14 0.60
N ARG A 148 3.68 12.19 0.81
CA ARG A 148 2.43 11.94 0.09
C ARG A 148 1.86 13.17 -0.64
N GLN A 149 1.85 13.13 -1.97
CA GLN A 149 1.04 14.06 -2.78
C GLN A 149 -0.45 13.69 -2.65
N ARG A 150 -1.06 13.99 -1.50
CA ARG A 150 -2.50 14.26 -1.47
C ARG A 150 -2.70 15.71 -1.88
N PHE A 151 -3.50 15.89 -2.92
CA PHE A 151 -3.79 17.17 -3.57
C PHE A 151 -4.28 18.27 -2.60
N ALA A 152 -3.87 19.50 -2.95
CA ALA A 152 -4.48 20.82 -2.70
C ALA A 152 -4.13 21.63 -1.41
N GLU A 153 -3.50 22.79 -1.69
CA GLU A 153 -3.71 24.16 -1.19
C GLU A 153 -3.36 24.58 0.27
N ASP A 154 -2.55 25.66 0.33
CA ASP A 154 -2.30 26.65 1.41
C ASP A 154 -1.57 26.28 2.71
N TRP A 155 -1.38 25.02 3.06
CA TRP A 155 -0.86 24.63 4.38
C TRP A 155 0.64 24.31 4.47
N VAL A 156 1.42 24.42 3.39
CA VAL A 156 2.88 24.18 3.45
C VAL A 156 3.55 25.32 4.26
N PRO A 157 4.21 25.02 5.40
CA PRO A 157 4.94 26.00 6.21
C PRO A 157 5.97 26.78 5.38
N ALA A 158 6.18 28.07 5.69
CA ALA A 158 7.02 28.95 4.87
C ALA A 158 8.47 28.46 4.75
N ASP A 159 9.01 27.87 5.82
CA ASP A 159 10.31 27.21 5.88
C ASP A 159 10.41 25.96 4.99
N LYS A 160 9.29 25.28 4.75
CA LYS A 160 9.19 24.14 3.83
C LYS A 160 9.03 24.58 2.36
N ARG A 161 8.56 25.80 2.08
CA ARG A 161 8.46 26.32 0.69
C ARG A 161 9.82 26.61 0.07
N ASP A 162 10.81 26.98 0.88
CA ASP A 162 12.18 27.22 0.40
C ASP A 162 12.92 25.91 0.07
N VAL A 163 12.49 24.77 0.63
CA VAL A 163 13.08 23.44 0.43
C VAL A 163 12.33 22.60 -0.61
N TYR A 164 10.99 22.65 -0.62
CA TYR A 164 10.12 21.81 -1.47
C TYR A 164 9.36 22.58 -2.55
N GLY A 165 9.58 23.90 -2.61
CA GLY A 165 8.95 24.84 -3.53
C GLY A 165 7.44 24.98 -3.40
N THR A 166 6.83 25.63 -4.39
CA THR A 166 5.42 25.99 -4.37
C THR A 166 4.51 24.85 -4.87
N PRO A 167 3.31 24.66 -4.31
CA PRO A 167 2.28 23.83 -4.94
C PRO A 167 2.06 24.30 -6.40
N GLY A 168 2.20 23.39 -7.37
CA GLY A 168 2.09 23.71 -8.80
C GLY A 168 3.42 23.97 -9.54
N THR A 169 4.55 24.03 -8.83
CA THR A 169 5.87 23.78 -9.44
C THR A 169 6.17 22.29 -9.32
N TYR A 170 6.19 21.59 -10.45
CA TYR A 170 6.52 20.16 -10.49
C TYR A 170 7.99 19.98 -10.13
N PHE A 171 8.26 19.55 -8.89
CA PHE A 171 9.57 19.04 -8.51
C PHE A 171 9.57 17.56 -8.82
N GLY A 172 10.40 17.16 -9.78
CA GLY A 172 10.47 15.78 -10.20
C GLY A 172 10.32 15.56 -11.69
N ASN A 173 10.95 14.49 -12.13
CA ASN A 173 10.67 13.91 -13.42
C ASN A 173 9.19 13.51 -13.50
N GLN A 174 8.63 13.69 -14.68
CA GLN A 174 7.24 13.43 -15.04
C GLN A 174 7.20 12.44 -16.20
N LEU A 175 8.07 11.42 -16.17
CA LEU A 175 8.16 10.46 -17.25
C LEU A 175 6.84 9.69 -17.39
N THR A 176 6.37 9.52 -18.62
CA THR A 176 5.08 8.89 -18.96
C THR A 176 5.29 7.59 -19.73
N GLY A 177 4.19 6.90 -20.05
CA GLY A 177 4.21 5.69 -20.86
C GLY A 177 4.68 4.47 -20.08
N SER A 178 4.83 3.35 -20.77
CA SER A 178 5.21 2.07 -20.15
C SER A 178 6.69 2.00 -19.76
N ILE A 179 6.98 1.18 -18.76
CA ILE A 179 8.34 0.70 -18.51
C ILE A 179 8.73 -0.20 -19.70
N PRO A 180 9.77 0.13 -20.50
CA PRO A 180 10.08 -0.60 -21.73
C PRO A 180 10.60 -2.02 -21.43
N GLU A 181 10.19 -3.00 -22.24
CA GLU A 181 10.65 -4.39 -22.18
C GLU A 181 12.17 -4.52 -22.33
N GLU A 182 12.81 -3.55 -22.98
CA GLU A 182 14.24 -3.47 -23.16
C GLU A 182 15.01 -3.27 -21.83
N ILE A 183 14.35 -2.90 -20.72
CA ILE A 183 14.98 -2.91 -19.39
C ILE A 183 15.50 -4.31 -19.06
N GLY A 184 14.80 -5.38 -19.44
CA GLY A 184 15.24 -6.76 -19.17
C GLY A 184 16.55 -7.14 -19.86
N GLU A 185 17.07 -6.31 -20.75
CA GLU A 185 18.36 -6.51 -21.41
C GLU A 185 19.56 -6.00 -20.58
N LEU A 186 19.29 -5.27 -19.49
CA LEU A 186 20.30 -4.72 -18.59
C LEU A 186 20.81 -5.79 -17.61
N SER A 187 21.43 -6.85 -18.13
CA SER A 187 21.88 -8.03 -17.35
C SER A 187 22.83 -7.74 -16.17
N ARG A 188 23.38 -6.52 -16.08
CA ARG A 188 24.24 -6.07 -14.98
C ARG A 188 23.55 -5.18 -13.95
N LEU A 189 22.28 -4.81 -14.19
CA LEU A 189 21.55 -3.89 -13.34
C LEU A 189 21.40 -4.45 -11.93
N ARG A 190 21.73 -3.60 -10.96
CA ARG A 190 21.62 -3.86 -9.52
C ARG A 190 20.60 -2.95 -8.87
N ILE A 191 20.52 -1.70 -9.32
CA ILE A 191 19.60 -0.70 -8.80
C ILE A 191 18.75 -0.17 -9.95
N LEU A 192 17.44 -0.36 -9.84
CA LEU A 192 16.44 0.28 -10.69
C LEU A 192 15.58 1.18 -9.82
N ASN A 193 15.67 2.49 -10.03
CA ASN A 193 14.86 3.47 -9.32
C ASN A 193 14.12 4.35 -10.32
N LEU A 194 12.80 4.17 -10.38
CA LEU A 194 11.86 4.90 -11.22
C LEU A 194 10.76 5.57 -10.37
N HIS A 195 10.97 5.69 -9.06
CA HIS A 195 9.96 6.17 -8.13
C HIS A 195 9.43 7.55 -8.53
N ARG A 196 8.15 7.80 -8.24
CA ARG A 196 7.46 9.08 -8.47
C ARG A 196 7.62 9.67 -9.86
N ASN A 197 7.26 8.90 -10.87
CA ASN A 197 7.03 9.45 -12.21
C ASN A 197 5.53 9.33 -12.54
N MET A 198 5.20 9.50 -13.82
CA MET A 198 3.85 9.34 -14.36
C MET A 198 3.78 8.07 -15.21
N LEU A 199 4.60 7.05 -14.90
CA LEU A 199 4.73 5.84 -15.70
C LEU A 199 3.45 5.01 -15.62
N GLY A 200 3.07 4.40 -16.74
CA GLY A 200 1.77 3.78 -16.95
C GLY A 200 0.71 4.75 -17.44
N GLY A 201 -0.53 4.27 -17.54
CA GLY A 201 -1.65 5.01 -18.13
C GLY A 201 -2.80 4.08 -18.48
N GLU A 202 -3.95 4.64 -18.88
CA GLU A 202 -5.14 3.83 -19.19
C GLU A 202 -4.96 2.92 -20.42
N ASN A 203 -4.07 3.32 -21.34
CA ASN A 203 -3.83 2.61 -22.59
C ASN A 203 -2.66 1.61 -22.51
N ASP A 204 -1.86 1.66 -21.43
CA ASP A 204 -0.70 0.80 -21.22
C ASP A 204 -1.11 -0.41 -20.38
N ARG A 205 -1.21 -1.59 -21.01
CA ARG A 205 -1.76 -2.81 -20.38
C ARG A 205 -0.80 -3.60 -19.48
N LEU A 206 0.40 -3.08 -19.20
CA LEU A 206 1.44 -3.81 -18.46
C LEU A 206 2.17 -2.89 -17.48
N ALA A 207 1.94 -3.06 -16.17
CA ALA A 207 2.54 -2.31 -15.06
C ALA A 207 4.06 -2.46 -15.06
N ILE A 208 4.52 -3.70 -15.05
CA ILE A 208 5.93 -4.06 -15.00
C ILE A 208 6.14 -5.15 -16.04
N PRO A 209 7.05 -4.97 -17.01
CA PRO A 209 7.28 -5.94 -18.06
C PRO A 209 7.84 -7.26 -17.48
N ALA A 210 7.39 -8.41 -18.02
CA ALA A 210 7.86 -9.72 -17.57
C ALA A 210 9.38 -9.92 -17.78
N SER A 211 9.96 -9.18 -18.72
CA SER A 211 11.42 -9.15 -18.94
C SER A 211 12.22 -8.67 -17.73
N ILE A 212 11.61 -8.04 -16.71
CA ILE A 212 12.28 -7.73 -15.43
C ILE A 212 12.87 -8.98 -14.77
N GLY A 213 12.26 -10.15 -15.00
CA GLY A 213 12.75 -11.44 -14.52
C GLY A 213 14.13 -11.84 -15.05
N LYS A 214 14.61 -11.22 -16.13
CA LYS A 214 15.95 -11.45 -16.69
C LYS A 214 17.05 -10.77 -15.88
N LEU A 215 16.72 -9.84 -14.99
CA LEU A 215 17.68 -9.03 -14.22
C LEU A 215 18.25 -9.80 -13.04
N ALA A 216 19.01 -10.86 -13.32
CA ALA A 216 19.55 -11.78 -12.30
C ALA A 216 20.50 -11.14 -11.25
N ARG A 217 20.89 -9.87 -11.45
CA ARG A 217 21.73 -9.08 -10.53
C ARG A 217 20.97 -7.99 -9.79
N LEU A 218 19.67 -7.83 -10.03
CA LEU A 218 18.87 -6.79 -9.40
C LEU A 218 18.82 -7.02 -7.89
N GLU A 219 19.17 -5.98 -7.14
CA GLU A 219 19.23 -5.95 -5.67
C GLU A 219 18.16 -5.00 -5.12
N PHE A 220 17.93 -3.87 -5.79
CA PHE A 220 16.95 -2.87 -5.38
C PHE A 220 16.08 -2.47 -6.57
N MET A 221 14.78 -2.56 -6.39
CA MET A 221 13.79 -2.10 -7.37
C MET A 221 12.76 -1.22 -6.68
N ASP A 222 12.68 0.03 -7.15
CA ASP A 222 11.67 0.99 -6.71
C ASP A 222 10.94 1.57 -7.93
N VAL A 223 9.64 1.29 -8.00
CA VAL A 223 8.70 1.79 -9.01
C VAL A 223 7.49 2.45 -8.37
N SER A 224 7.59 2.82 -7.08
CA SER A 224 6.52 3.41 -6.28
C SER A 224 6.03 4.75 -6.82
N GLY A 225 4.80 5.14 -6.45
CA GLY A 225 4.25 6.47 -6.75
C GLY A 225 4.09 6.75 -8.24
N ASN A 226 3.70 5.75 -9.02
CA ASN A 226 3.48 5.87 -10.47
C ASN A 226 2.00 5.61 -10.80
N LYS A 227 1.68 5.39 -12.08
CA LYS A 227 0.34 5.05 -12.57
C LYS A 227 0.30 3.63 -13.16
N LEU A 228 1.13 2.73 -12.66
CA LEU A 228 1.28 1.37 -13.18
C LEU A 228 -0.01 0.56 -12.96
N ARG A 229 -0.45 -0.20 -13.98
CA ARG A 229 -1.70 -0.99 -13.99
C ARG A 229 -1.50 -2.42 -14.44
N GLY A 230 -2.39 -3.32 -14.05
CA GLY A 230 -2.28 -4.74 -14.37
C GLY A 230 -1.53 -5.51 -13.28
N ALA A 231 -1.26 -6.79 -13.51
CA ALA A 231 -0.69 -7.68 -12.50
C ALA A 231 0.83 -7.55 -12.36
N LEU A 232 1.33 -7.86 -11.16
CA LEU A 232 2.75 -8.10 -10.95
C LEU A 232 3.19 -9.31 -11.79
N PRO A 233 4.27 -9.22 -12.59
CA PRO A 233 4.77 -10.36 -13.34
C PRO A 233 5.30 -11.44 -12.39
N LEU A 234 4.92 -12.70 -12.62
CA LEU A 234 5.34 -13.84 -11.80
C LEU A 234 6.87 -14.00 -11.76
N GLU A 235 7.56 -13.51 -12.79
CA GLU A 235 9.00 -13.59 -12.92
C GLU A 235 9.75 -12.75 -11.87
N ILE A 236 9.11 -11.74 -11.27
CA ILE A 236 9.74 -10.92 -10.22
C ILE A 236 10.06 -11.77 -8.97
N ALA A 237 9.25 -12.78 -8.70
CA ALA A 237 9.40 -13.70 -7.58
C ALA A 237 10.59 -14.68 -7.74
N ARG A 238 11.23 -14.71 -8.93
CA ARG A 238 12.42 -15.52 -9.23
C ARG A 238 13.73 -14.74 -9.10
N LEU A 239 13.67 -13.45 -8.77
CA LEU A 239 14.86 -12.62 -8.63
C LEU A 239 15.60 -12.93 -7.31
N SER A 240 16.48 -13.93 -7.35
CA SER A 240 17.19 -14.46 -6.18
C SER A 240 18.12 -13.48 -5.45
N ARG A 241 18.46 -12.34 -6.05
CA ARG A 241 19.30 -11.29 -5.46
C ARG A 241 18.54 -10.05 -5.03
N LEU A 242 17.23 -9.98 -5.31
CA LEU A 242 16.43 -8.82 -4.95
C LEU A 242 16.30 -8.75 -3.44
N VAL A 243 16.77 -7.65 -2.86
CA VAL A 243 16.74 -7.36 -1.41
C VAL A 243 15.50 -6.55 -1.07
N GLN A 244 15.16 -5.59 -1.92
CA GLN A 244 13.99 -4.74 -1.73
C GLN A 244 13.22 -4.59 -3.03
N LEU A 245 11.90 -4.80 -2.91
CA LEU A 245 10.92 -4.43 -3.92
C LEU A 245 9.97 -3.40 -3.32
N ASN A 246 9.96 -2.21 -3.91
CA ASN A 246 8.96 -1.20 -3.64
C ASN A 246 8.13 -0.89 -4.89
N ALA A 247 6.80 -1.09 -4.79
CA ALA A 247 5.83 -0.73 -5.80
C ALA A 247 4.58 -0.08 -5.19
N ASP A 248 4.72 0.63 -4.06
CA ASP A 248 3.63 1.34 -3.40
C ASP A 248 2.99 2.42 -4.29
N ASP A 249 1.82 2.93 -3.88
CA ASP A 249 1.11 4.05 -4.53
C ASP A 249 1.01 3.88 -6.06
N ASN A 250 0.35 2.81 -6.50
CA ASN A 250 0.12 2.50 -7.92
C ASN A 250 -1.31 1.97 -8.15
N PHE A 251 -1.63 1.50 -9.36
CA PHE A 251 -2.92 0.89 -9.69
C PHE A 251 -2.76 -0.60 -10.06
N ILE A 252 -1.82 -1.29 -9.42
CA ILE A 252 -1.53 -2.70 -9.70
C ILE A 252 -2.70 -3.56 -9.21
N THR A 253 -3.15 -4.50 -10.03
CA THR A 253 -4.34 -5.35 -9.81
C THR A 253 -3.96 -6.83 -9.77
N GLY A 254 -4.92 -7.70 -9.43
CA GLY A 254 -4.70 -9.15 -9.44
C GLY A 254 -3.96 -9.63 -8.20
N GLU A 255 -3.52 -10.89 -8.22
CA GLU A 255 -2.91 -11.54 -7.06
C GLU A 255 -1.40 -11.25 -6.96
N ILE A 256 -0.88 -11.25 -5.73
CA ILE A 256 0.56 -11.33 -5.48
C ILE A 256 1.07 -12.71 -5.95
N PRO A 257 2.18 -12.82 -6.69
CA PRO A 257 2.72 -14.11 -7.14
C PRO A 257 2.79 -15.14 -6.00
N ASN A 258 2.26 -16.34 -6.22
CA ASN A 258 2.02 -17.31 -5.14
C ASN A 258 3.29 -18.04 -4.65
N ASP A 259 4.40 -17.97 -5.40
CA ASP A 259 5.64 -18.69 -5.10
C ASP A 259 6.88 -17.77 -5.16
N TRP A 260 7.36 -17.35 -3.99
CA TRP A 260 8.61 -16.59 -3.80
C TRP A 260 9.75 -17.46 -3.24
N SER A 261 9.68 -18.78 -3.41
CA SER A 261 10.69 -19.70 -2.86
C SER A 261 12.11 -19.46 -3.40
N GLU A 262 12.25 -18.81 -4.56
CA GLU A 262 13.54 -18.44 -5.17
C GLU A 262 14.07 -17.06 -4.73
N ALA A 263 13.22 -16.17 -4.21
CA ALA A 263 13.56 -14.81 -3.77
C ALA A 263 14.28 -14.78 -2.41
N ASN A 264 15.36 -15.53 -2.31
CA ASN A 264 16.06 -15.80 -1.05
C ASN A 264 16.74 -14.57 -0.42
N ALA A 265 17.00 -13.52 -1.18
CA ALA A 265 17.58 -12.28 -0.68
C ALA A 265 16.53 -11.25 -0.22
N LEU A 266 15.23 -11.46 -0.49
CA LEU A 266 14.23 -10.43 -0.27
C LEU A 266 13.98 -10.20 1.21
N GLU A 267 14.25 -8.98 1.66
CA GLU A 267 14.14 -8.52 3.03
C GLU A 267 12.98 -7.53 3.20
N SER A 268 12.63 -6.78 2.16
CA SER A 268 11.54 -5.79 2.18
C SER A 268 10.64 -5.92 0.96
N LEU A 269 9.34 -6.12 1.21
CA LEU A 269 8.30 -6.14 0.19
C LEU A 269 7.23 -5.09 0.53
N ILE A 270 7.13 -4.06 -0.31
CA ILE A 270 6.26 -2.90 -0.12
C ILE A 270 5.35 -2.78 -1.34
N LEU A 271 4.06 -3.07 -1.17
CA LEU A 271 3.02 -3.05 -2.22
C LEU A 271 1.76 -2.29 -1.76
N GLU A 272 1.93 -1.40 -0.79
CA GLU A 272 0.89 -0.54 -0.23
C GLU A 272 0.15 0.27 -1.30
N GLY A 273 -1.09 0.69 -1.03
CA GLY A 273 -1.76 1.69 -1.86
C GLY A 273 -2.01 1.23 -3.30
N ASN A 274 -2.44 -0.02 -3.47
CA ASN A 274 -2.68 -0.66 -4.76
C ASN A 274 -4.09 -1.28 -4.82
N LEU A 275 -4.39 -2.01 -5.90
CA LEU A 275 -5.66 -2.71 -6.12
C LEU A 275 -5.46 -4.24 -6.12
N LEU A 276 -4.49 -4.74 -5.35
CA LEU A 276 -4.19 -6.16 -5.27
C LEU A 276 -5.32 -6.92 -4.58
N GLU A 277 -5.63 -8.11 -5.08
CA GLU A 277 -6.70 -8.98 -4.60
C GLU A 277 -6.20 -10.39 -4.31
N GLY A 278 -7.11 -11.26 -3.84
CA GLY A 278 -6.77 -12.65 -3.50
C GLY A 278 -6.02 -12.80 -2.18
N PRO A 279 -5.60 -14.03 -1.82
CA PRO A 279 -4.93 -14.32 -0.56
C PRO A 279 -3.45 -13.95 -0.57
N LEU A 280 -2.84 -13.90 0.62
CA LEU A 280 -1.38 -13.88 0.73
C LEU A 280 -0.76 -15.14 0.08
N PRO A 281 0.41 -15.03 -0.58
CA PRO A 281 1.12 -16.16 -1.17
C PRO A 281 1.39 -17.30 -0.19
N SER A 282 1.27 -18.53 -0.67
CA SER A 282 1.56 -19.75 0.10
C SER A 282 3.02 -19.81 0.53
N PHE A 283 3.91 -19.23 -0.28
CA PHE A 283 5.34 -19.13 -0.04
C PHE A 283 5.79 -17.68 -0.16
N LEU A 284 5.82 -16.99 0.97
CA LEU A 284 6.52 -15.72 1.11
C LEU A 284 8.04 -15.94 1.31
N PRO A 285 8.89 -14.99 0.90
CA PRO A 285 10.33 -15.12 1.07
C PRO A 285 10.74 -15.17 2.55
N ARG A 286 11.54 -16.18 2.90
CA ARG A 286 11.88 -16.48 4.31
C ARG A 286 12.73 -15.41 5.00
N ASN A 287 13.42 -14.58 4.23
CA ASN A 287 14.28 -13.52 4.74
C ASN A 287 13.57 -12.18 4.95
N LEU A 288 12.25 -12.11 4.70
CA LEU A 288 11.48 -10.90 4.93
C LEU A 288 11.60 -10.41 6.38
N THR A 289 11.94 -9.13 6.51
CA THR A 289 11.98 -8.35 7.74
C THR A 289 10.87 -7.30 7.76
N PHE A 290 10.51 -6.78 6.58
CA PHE A 290 9.48 -5.76 6.39
C PHE A 290 8.47 -6.20 5.32
N LEU A 291 7.20 -6.28 5.70
CA LEU A 291 6.10 -6.56 4.79
C LEU A 291 5.05 -5.47 4.93
N ASP A 292 4.84 -4.72 3.86
CA ASP A 292 3.80 -3.70 3.80
C ASP A 292 2.87 -3.93 2.61
N LEU A 293 1.62 -4.26 2.93
CA LEU A 293 0.54 -4.51 1.98
C LEU A 293 -0.72 -3.71 2.35
N HIS A 294 -0.61 -2.65 3.17
CA HIS A 294 -1.79 -1.91 3.61
C HIS A 294 -2.47 -1.20 2.43
N GLU A 295 -3.74 -0.77 2.61
CA GLU A 295 -4.51 -0.10 1.55
C GLU A 295 -4.60 -0.91 0.24
N ASN A 296 -5.08 -2.15 0.33
CA ASN A 296 -5.33 -3.04 -0.80
C ASN A 296 -6.69 -3.76 -0.65
N GLN A 297 -6.98 -4.74 -1.52
CA GLN A 297 -8.19 -5.55 -1.51
C GLN A 297 -7.89 -7.04 -1.21
N LEU A 298 -6.81 -7.30 -0.47
CA LEU A 298 -6.35 -8.66 -0.18
C LEU A 298 -7.31 -9.37 0.80
N THR A 299 -7.48 -10.67 0.62
CA THR A 299 -8.47 -11.50 1.32
C THR A 299 -7.81 -12.70 2.01
N GLY A 300 -8.61 -13.55 2.68
CA GLY A 300 -8.16 -14.81 3.23
C GLY A 300 -7.41 -14.68 4.55
N SER A 301 -6.79 -15.78 5.00
CA SER A 301 -6.09 -15.85 6.28
C SER A 301 -4.66 -15.36 6.17
N ILE A 302 -4.22 -14.61 7.19
CA ILE A 302 -2.84 -14.12 7.30
C ILE A 302 -1.90 -15.14 7.96
N ASN A 303 -2.40 -16.21 8.58
CA ASN A 303 -1.59 -17.04 9.48
C ASN A 303 -0.57 -17.93 8.75
N GLU A 304 -1.05 -18.85 7.89
CA GLU A 304 -0.19 -19.85 7.24
C GLU A 304 1.02 -19.22 6.52
N PRO A 305 0.87 -18.10 5.79
CA PRO A 305 2.00 -17.42 5.15
C PRO A 305 2.98 -16.77 6.15
N LEU A 306 2.47 -16.13 7.22
CA LEU A 306 3.29 -15.31 8.11
C LEU A 306 3.99 -16.10 9.22
N ILE A 307 3.41 -17.21 9.70
CA ILE A 307 3.99 -18.03 10.78
C ILE A 307 5.40 -18.55 10.43
N ARG A 308 5.71 -18.68 9.14
CA ARG A 308 7.01 -19.18 8.65
C ARG A 308 8.09 -18.09 8.59
N LEU A 309 7.73 -16.82 8.76
CA LEU A 309 8.62 -15.67 8.61
C LEU A 309 9.27 -15.30 9.95
N THR A 310 10.24 -16.10 10.38
CA THR A 310 10.92 -15.93 11.68
C THR A 310 11.77 -14.67 11.79
N ARG A 311 12.15 -14.06 10.66
CA ARG A 311 12.91 -12.79 10.59
C ARG A 311 12.02 -11.54 10.52
N LEU A 312 10.69 -11.72 10.42
CA LEU A 312 9.76 -10.61 10.26
C LEU A 312 9.81 -9.70 11.48
N GLU A 313 10.09 -8.42 11.25
CA GLU A 313 10.12 -7.37 12.26
C GLU A 313 8.88 -6.48 12.18
N SER A 314 8.40 -6.23 10.98
CA SER A 314 7.28 -5.31 10.74
C SER A 314 6.31 -5.88 9.72
N VAL A 315 5.02 -5.84 10.04
CA VAL A 315 3.95 -6.30 9.16
C VAL A 315 2.77 -5.34 9.17
N LEU A 316 2.50 -4.73 8.02
CA LEU A 316 1.42 -3.75 7.81
C LEU A 316 0.42 -4.32 6.82
N LEU A 317 -0.77 -4.65 7.32
CA LEU A 317 -1.85 -5.30 6.56
C LEU A 317 -3.18 -4.57 6.76
N ASP A 318 -3.17 -3.38 7.36
CA ASP A 318 -4.39 -2.63 7.62
C ASP A 318 -5.09 -2.20 6.32
N ARG A 319 -6.38 -1.84 6.44
CA ARG A 319 -7.22 -1.40 5.31
C ARG A 319 -7.22 -2.42 4.16
N ASN A 320 -7.48 -3.69 4.49
CA ASN A 320 -7.66 -4.81 3.57
C ASN A 320 -8.95 -5.58 3.88
N LEU A 321 -9.15 -6.73 3.24
CA LEU A 321 -10.29 -7.63 3.41
C LEU A 321 -9.88 -8.99 4.02
N PHE A 322 -8.81 -9.02 4.82
CA PHE A 322 -8.36 -10.25 5.47
C PHE A 322 -9.40 -10.78 6.48
N SER A 323 -9.43 -12.10 6.63
CA SER A 323 -10.41 -12.81 7.45
C SER A 323 -9.80 -13.94 8.28
N GLY A 324 -10.52 -14.32 9.34
CA GLY A 324 -10.16 -15.44 10.20
C GLY A 324 -9.36 -15.03 11.44
N PRO A 325 -8.90 -16.03 12.23
CA PRO A 325 -8.18 -15.76 13.47
C PRO A 325 -6.82 -15.15 13.19
N VAL A 326 -6.32 -14.31 14.09
CA VAL A 326 -4.93 -13.85 14.11
C VAL A 326 -4.16 -14.72 15.09
N THR A 327 -3.16 -15.46 14.60
CA THR A 327 -2.34 -16.36 15.43
C THR A 327 -0.86 -16.02 15.41
N ILE A 328 -0.47 -14.92 14.74
CA ILE A 328 0.90 -14.40 14.81
C ILE A 328 1.21 -14.02 16.26
N SER A 329 2.38 -14.41 16.72
CA SER A 329 2.83 -14.24 18.10
C SER A 329 4.35 -14.10 18.17
N LEU A 330 4.89 -13.68 19.31
CA LEU A 330 6.34 -13.73 19.54
C LEU A 330 6.89 -15.18 19.58
N GLN A 331 6.04 -16.20 19.68
CA GLN A 331 6.47 -17.60 19.56
C GLN A 331 6.71 -18.00 18.10
N THR A 332 5.86 -17.52 17.18
CA THR A 332 5.98 -17.82 15.74
C THR A 332 6.92 -16.85 15.04
N ASN A 333 6.86 -15.57 15.41
CA ASN A 333 7.58 -14.44 14.82
C ASN A 333 8.35 -13.71 15.95
N PRO A 334 9.50 -14.24 16.40
CA PRO A 334 10.19 -13.75 17.60
C PRO A 334 10.79 -12.34 17.48
N ASN A 335 10.99 -11.85 16.25
CA ASN A 335 11.58 -10.55 15.98
C ASN A 335 10.54 -9.44 15.75
N LEU A 336 9.26 -9.75 15.90
CA LEU A 336 8.17 -8.82 15.58
C LEU A 336 8.19 -7.60 16.52
N LYS A 337 8.28 -6.42 15.93
CA LYS A 337 8.31 -5.10 16.57
C LYS A 337 7.06 -4.31 16.24
N MET A 338 6.59 -4.38 14.99
CA MET A 338 5.44 -3.62 14.51
C MET A 338 4.40 -4.52 13.83
N VAL A 339 3.13 -4.32 14.19
CA VAL A 339 1.98 -5.00 13.59
C VAL A 339 0.86 -4.00 13.39
N SER A 340 0.41 -3.82 12.14
CA SER A 340 -0.80 -3.07 11.82
C SER A 340 -1.80 -3.96 11.11
N LEU A 341 -2.99 -4.13 11.71
CA LEU A 341 -4.07 -5.00 11.19
C LEU A 341 -5.43 -4.28 11.13
N ALA A 342 -5.45 -2.98 11.42
CA ALA A 342 -6.69 -2.21 11.54
C ALA A 342 -7.52 -2.25 10.25
N ASN A 343 -8.83 -2.00 10.36
CA ASN A 343 -9.76 -1.95 9.23
C ASN A 343 -9.82 -3.20 8.33
N ASN A 344 -9.46 -4.37 8.86
CA ASN A 344 -9.85 -5.68 8.33
C ASN A 344 -11.05 -6.21 9.12
N ARG A 345 -12.24 -6.21 8.51
CA ARG A 345 -13.50 -6.45 9.24
C ARG A 345 -13.69 -7.87 9.77
N GLU A 346 -13.10 -8.84 9.09
CA GLU A 346 -13.29 -10.26 9.39
C GLU A 346 -12.12 -10.88 10.16
N LEU A 347 -11.10 -10.08 10.50
CA LEU A 347 -10.04 -10.53 11.41
C LEU A 347 -10.57 -10.57 12.85
N CYS A 348 -10.29 -11.67 13.54
CA CYS A 348 -10.68 -11.90 14.94
C CYS A 348 -9.52 -12.52 15.74
N GLY A 349 -9.66 -12.58 17.06
CA GLY A 349 -8.70 -13.23 17.95
C GLY A 349 -7.92 -12.24 18.81
N GLU A 350 -6.83 -12.73 19.40
CA GLU A 350 -5.97 -11.93 20.27
C GLU A 350 -4.80 -11.39 19.48
N LEU A 351 -4.44 -10.12 19.75
CA LEU A 351 -3.21 -9.56 19.21
C LEU A 351 -2.00 -10.14 19.93
N PRO A 352 -0.87 -10.30 19.22
CA PRO A 352 0.40 -10.61 19.87
C PRO A 352 0.72 -9.55 20.92
N THR A 353 1.11 -9.98 22.12
CA THR A 353 1.77 -9.09 23.07
C THR A 353 3.15 -8.74 22.49
N LEU A 354 3.28 -7.55 21.91
CA LEU A 354 4.57 -7.03 21.44
C LEU A 354 5.41 -6.57 22.64
N PRO A 355 6.75 -6.56 22.54
CA PRO A 355 7.62 -6.03 23.58
C PRO A 355 7.21 -4.58 23.87
N THR A 356 6.77 -4.31 25.09
CA THR A 356 6.25 -3.02 25.59
C THR A 356 6.69 -1.80 24.78
N SER A 357 5.78 -1.22 23.99
CA SER A 357 5.89 0.18 23.57
C SER A 357 5.67 1.05 24.81
N THR A 358 6.71 1.75 25.24
CA THR A 358 6.51 2.85 26.20
C THR A 358 5.73 3.96 25.49
N GLN A 359 4.96 4.74 26.26
CA GLN A 359 4.24 5.90 25.72
C GLN A 359 5.21 6.87 25.01
N GLU A 360 6.43 7.03 25.53
CA GLU A 360 7.50 7.82 24.88
C GLU A 360 8.01 7.20 23.57
N ALA A 361 8.06 5.88 23.44
CA ALA A 361 8.43 5.23 22.17
C ALA A 361 7.33 5.42 21.13
N ARG A 362 6.05 5.28 21.55
CA ARG A 362 4.88 5.56 20.71
C ARG A 362 4.88 7.02 20.24
N ASP A 363 5.03 7.97 21.14
CA ASP A 363 4.94 9.39 20.80
C ASP A 363 6.15 9.86 19.95
N ASN A 364 7.36 9.29 20.15
CA ASN A 364 8.52 9.53 19.27
C ASN A 364 8.40 8.87 17.88
N GLU A 365 7.68 7.76 17.77
CA GLU A 365 7.36 7.14 16.48
C GLU A 365 6.37 8.00 15.69
N CYS A 366 5.36 8.55 16.37
CA CYS A 366 4.33 9.40 15.78
C CYS A 366 4.79 10.82 15.40
N ASP A 367 5.99 11.25 15.83
CA ASP A 367 6.60 12.54 15.49
C ASP A 367 7.43 12.52 14.20
N LYS A 368 7.60 11.37 13.54
CA LYS A 368 8.21 11.28 12.21
C LYS A 368 7.17 11.62 11.13
N PRO A 369 7.53 12.34 10.05
CA PRO A 369 6.55 12.89 9.11
C PRO A 369 5.65 11.84 8.43
N TYR A 370 6.08 10.59 8.41
CA TYR A 370 5.26 9.43 8.07
C TYR A 370 5.80 8.23 8.85
N GLU A 371 5.04 7.73 9.83
CA GLU A 371 4.89 6.32 10.22
C GLU A 371 4.39 6.21 11.69
N LEU A 372 3.76 5.07 12.00
CA LEU A 372 3.83 4.42 13.32
C LEU A 372 2.91 4.80 14.51
N CYS A 373 1.79 5.48 14.29
CA CYS A 373 0.77 5.62 15.36
C CYS A 373 -0.31 4.51 15.40
N GLN A 374 -0.24 3.48 14.55
CA GLN A 374 -1.22 2.38 14.50
C GLN A 374 -0.68 1.06 15.08
N LEU A 375 -0.15 1.11 16.31
CA LEU A 375 0.25 -0.10 17.05
C LEU A 375 -0.95 -0.88 17.65
N TRP A 376 -2.17 -0.35 17.54
CA TRP A 376 -3.38 -1.06 17.94
C TRP A 376 -4.57 -0.70 17.04
N PRO A 377 -5.51 -1.64 16.81
CA PRO A 377 -6.74 -1.40 16.06
C PRO A 377 -7.68 -0.53 16.90
N GLU A 378 -7.37 0.74 17.03
CA GLU A 378 -8.33 1.72 17.51
C GLU A 378 -9.13 2.23 16.30
N THR A 379 -10.29 1.59 16.13
CA THR A 379 -11.52 2.08 15.46
C THR A 379 -11.76 1.77 13.97
N ALA A 380 -13.02 1.31 13.74
CA ALA A 380 -13.77 1.12 12.49
C ALA A 380 -13.55 -0.18 11.67
N GLY A 381 -13.55 -1.35 12.32
CA GLY A 381 -13.92 -2.60 11.63
C GLY A 381 -13.32 -3.87 12.19
N THR A 382 -12.12 -3.82 12.77
CA THR A 382 -11.38 -5.02 13.16
C THR A 382 -11.73 -5.50 14.57
N LEU A 383 -12.05 -6.79 14.72
CA LEU A 383 -12.61 -7.38 15.94
C LEU A 383 -11.53 -8.06 16.82
N LEU A 384 -10.38 -7.42 17.00
CA LEU A 384 -9.27 -7.97 17.79
C LEU A 384 -9.42 -7.63 19.29
N GLY A 385 -9.11 -8.59 20.17
CA GLY A 385 -9.15 -8.42 21.62
C GLY A 385 -10.53 -8.62 22.29
N LEU A 386 -11.54 -9.05 21.54
CA LEU A 386 -12.93 -9.23 22.02
C LEU A 386 -13.29 -10.67 22.44
N GLY A 387 -12.33 -11.60 22.50
CA GLY A 387 -12.53 -13.00 22.92
C GLY A 387 -12.44 -14.03 21.77
N THR A 388 -12.50 -15.32 22.12
CA THR A 388 -12.16 -16.46 21.24
C THR A 388 -13.01 -16.55 19.97
N CYS A 389 -12.37 -16.61 18.80
CA CYS A 389 -13.02 -16.92 17.52
C CYS A 389 -13.70 -18.29 17.58
N SER A 390 -15.03 -18.34 17.46
CA SER A 390 -15.71 -19.56 17.00
C SER A 390 -15.85 -19.47 15.48
N CYS A 391 -14.84 -20.00 14.77
CA CYS A 391 -14.97 -20.25 13.34
C CYS A 391 -16.03 -21.35 13.16
N ALA A 392 -17.12 -21.03 12.46
CA ALA A 392 -18.14 -22.01 12.09
C ALA A 392 -17.50 -23.16 11.28
N ARG A 393 -17.81 -24.41 11.62
CA ARG A 393 -17.37 -25.56 10.81
C ARG A 393 -18.18 -25.60 9.49
N PRO A 394 -17.68 -26.29 8.44
CA PRO A 394 -18.43 -26.46 7.20
C PRO A 394 -19.85 -27.02 7.47
N GLY A 395 -20.88 -26.18 7.29
CA GLY A 395 -22.29 -26.54 7.51
C GLY A 395 -23.04 -25.74 8.60
N GLU A 396 -22.41 -24.82 9.33
CA GLU A 396 -23.07 -24.02 10.40
C GLU A 396 -23.36 -22.56 9.99
N SER A 397 -24.44 -21.97 10.52
CA SER A 397 -24.83 -20.55 10.32
C SER A 397 -24.55 -19.67 11.56
N CYS A 398 -24.33 -18.38 11.33
CA CYS A 398 -23.58 -17.40 12.14
C CYS A 398 -23.89 -17.20 13.64
N SER A 399 -22.78 -16.99 14.37
CA SER A 399 -22.50 -16.07 15.49
C SER A 399 -23.18 -16.24 16.86
N VAL A 400 -22.36 -16.59 17.87
CA VAL A 400 -22.61 -16.38 19.30
C VAL A 400 -21.51 -15.48 19.85
N TRP A 401 -21.88 -14.42 20.57
CA TRP A 401 -20.99 -13.53 21.35
C TRP A 401 -21.26 -13.70 22.85
N SER A 402 -20.23 -13.52 23.69
CA SER A 402 -20.40 -13.36 25.14
C SER A 402 -19.43 -12.31 25.67
N ILE A 403 -19.95 -11.35 26.44
CA ILE A 403 -19.18 -10.43 27.27
C ILE A 403 -19.60 -10.69 28.73
N GLY A 404 -18.64 -10.91 29.62
CA GLY A 404 -18.84 -10.71 31.06
C GLY A 404 -19.88 -11.61 31.75
N GLY A 405 -19.95 -12.89 31.41
CA GLY A 405 -20.71 -13.86 32.22
C GLY A 405 -22.23 -13.80 32.10
N ARG A 406 -22.79 -13.13 31.09
CA ARG A 406 -24.17 -13.38 30.62
C ARG A 406 -24.13 -14.15 29.31
N ARG A 407 -24.84 -15.27 29.27
CA ARG A 407 -25.15 -16.03 28.06
C ARG A 407 -26.37 -15.37 27.43
N GLU A 408 -26.25 -14.83 26.22
CA GLU A 408 -27.41 -14.59 25.36
C GLU A 408 -27.45 -15.71 24.32
N THR A 409 -28.41 -16.60 24.51
CA THR A 409 -28.82 -17.65 23.58
C THR A 409 -29.45 -17.01 22.35
N CYS A 410 -29.13 -17.53 21.16
CA CYS A 410 -29.77 -17.16 19.89
C CYS A 410 -31.29 -17.06 20.04
N CYS A 411 -31.90 -16.08 19.37
CA CYS A 411 -33.33 -15.95 19.08
C CYS A 411 -34.24 -16.60 20.13
N GLU A 412 -34.70 -15.83 21.12
CA GLU A 412 -35.82 -16.30 21.94
C GLU A 412 -37.02 -16.58 21.00
N GLU A 413 -37.30 -17.88 20.84
CA GLU A 413 -38.46 -18.49 20.20
C GLU A 413 -38.52 -18.57 18.63
N SER A 414 -37.66 -19.46 18.08
CA SER A 414 -37.88 -20.35 16.91
C SER A 414 -37.74 -19.90 15.42
N SER A 415 -37.01 -20.76 14.68
CA SER A 415 -37.03 -21.14 13.24
C SER A 415 -36.45 -20.21 12.13
N CYS A 416 -35.39 -20.69 11.45
CA CYS A 416 -34.84 -20.12 10.20
C CYS A 416 -35.64 -20.56 8.96
N LEU A 417 -36.07 -19.62 8.11
CA LEU A 417 -36.76 -19.91 6.84
C LEU A 417 -36.00 -19.37 5.61
N LEU A 418 -36.18 -20.05 4.47
CA LEU A 418 -35.67 -19.67 3.14
C LEU A 418 -36.54 -18.59 2.52
N VAL A 419 -35.95 -17.50 2.03
CA VAL A 419 -36.66 -16.46 1.28
C VAL A 419 -36.62 -16.81 -0.21
N PRO A 420 -37.77 -16.88 -0.91
CA PRO A 420 -37.78 -17.05 -2.36
C PRO A 420 -37.44 -15.70 -3.00
N PHE A 421 -36.59 -15.72 -4.04
CA PHE A 421 -36.08 -14.58 -4.82
C PHE A 421 -34.75 -13.99 -4.34
N GLY A 422 -33.65 -14.63 -4.78
CA GLY A 422 -32.30 -14.04 -4.85
C GLY A 422 -31.26 -14.79 -4.03
N PHE A 423 -30.54 -15.72 -4.67
CA PHE A 423 -29.27 -16.33 -4.26
C PHE A 423 -29.03 -16.59 -2.75
N GLY A 424 -29.58 -17.70 -2.23
CA GLY A 424 -28.89 -18.59 -1.28
C GLY A 424 -28.50 -18.13 0.13
N VAL A 425 -28.81 -16.90 0.56
CA VAL A 425 -28.47 -16.41 1.92
C VAL A 425 -29.65 -16.62 2.89
N LYS A 426 -29.36 -17.07 4.13
CA LYS A 426 -30.34 -17.09 5.26
C LYS A 426 -30.17 -15.81 6.08
N SER A 427 -31.27 -15.13 6.44
CA SER A 427 -31.27 -13.90 7.25
C SER A 427 -32.31 -13.95 8.38
N CYS A 428 -32.04 -13.29 9.50
CA CYS A 428 -33.00 -13.08 10.60
C CYS A 428 -33.89 -11.87 10.29
N ILE A 429 -35.21 -12.03 10.41
CA ILE A 429 -36.20 -10.97 10.17
C ILE A 429 -36.76 -10.53 11.54
N PRO A 430 -36.58 -9.26 11.96
CA PRO A 430 -37.20 -8.73 13.18
C PRO A 430 -38.73 -8.76 13.10
N CYS A 431 -39.44 -8.47 14.20
CA CYS A 431 -40.91 -8.25 14.20
C CYS A 431 -41.41 -7.16 13.21
N SER A 432 -40.52 -6.56 12.41
CA SER A 432 -40.80 -5.59 11.36
C SER A 432 -41.57 -6.16 10.16
N ASP A 433 -41.48 -7.46 9.83
CA ASP A 433 -41.93 -7.94 8.50
C ASP A 433 -42.89 -9.16 8.49
N ALA A 434 -43.66 -9.36 9.55
CA ALA A 434 -44.97 -10.05 9.45
C ALA A 434 -46.10 -9.05 9.75
N PHE A 435 -47.03 -8.89 8.79
CA PHE A 435 -48.05 -7.84 8.77
C PHE A 435 -48.95 -7.77 10.03
N GLN A 436 -48.68 -6.81 10.92
CA GLN A 436 -49.73 -6.10 11.67
C GLN A 436 -49.39 -4.60 11.75
N ARG A 437 -50.30 -3.75 11.25
CA ARG A 437 -50.12 -2.30 11.14
C ARG A 437 -50.52 -1.56 12.42
N CYS A 438 -49.53 -1.03 13.15
CA CYS A 438 -49.79 -0.05 14.21
C CYS A 438 -49.45 1.42 13.89
N GLY A 439 -49.07 1.73 12.65
CA GLY A 439 -48.78 3.11 12.23
C GLY A 439 -49.99 3.78 11.56
N GLY A 440 -50.52 4.84 12.17
CA GLY A 440 -51.40 5.80 11.49
C GLY A 440 -50.62 6.71 10.52
N ARG A 441 -51.29 7.59 9.78
CA ARG A 441 -50.59 8.52 8.85
C ARG A 441 -49.81 9.57 9.66
N ASN A 442 -48.47 9.64 9.43
CA ASN A 442 -47.46 10.53 10.05
C ASN A 442 -46.82 10.05 11.38
N TYR A 443 -46.43 8.77 11.49
CA TYR A 443 -45.66 8.23 12.63
C TYR A 443 -44.28 7.73 12.19
N ASP A 444 -43.24 8.12 12.93
CA ASP A 444 -41.82 8.00 12.53
C ASP A 444 -41.05 6.94 13.37
N GLY A 445 -41.76 6.17 14.22
CA GLY A 445 -41.19 5.15 15.12
C GLY A 445 -41.48 3.69 14.71
N PRO A 446 -40.97 2.68 15.46
CA PRO A 446 -41.07 1.27 15.09
C PRO A 446 -42.52 0.73 15.08
N THR A 447 -42.82 -0.18 14.15
CA THR A 447 -44.17 -0.63 13.75
C THR A 447 -44.80 -1.74 14.62
N CYS A 448 -44.10 -2.19 15.67
CA CYS A 448 -44.54 -3.26 16.57
C CYS A 448 -44.59 -2.79 18.04
N CYS A 449 -45.61 -3.20 18.79
CA CYS A 449 -45.74 -2.88 20.21
C CYS A 449 -44.87 -3.83 21.06
N LYS A 450 -44.17 -3.29 22.07
CA LYS A 450 -43.42 -4.08 23.06
C LYS A 450 -44.36 -5.02 23.85
N GLU A 451 -43.80 -6.07 24.43
CA GLU A 451 -44.52 -7.04 25.26
C GLU A 451 -45.33 -6.35 26.37
N GLY A 452 -46.61 -6.72 26.50
CA GLY A 452 -47.57 -6.08 27.42
C GLY A 452 -48.38 -4.91 26.87
N LEU A 453 -48.19 -4.54 25.59
CA LEU A 453 -48.94 -3.46 24.92
C LEU A 453 -49.65 -3.97 23.66
N LYS A 454 -50.87 -3.48 23.40
CA LYS A 454 -51.67 -3.81 22.22
C LYS A 454 -51.86 -2.59 21.33
N CYS A 455 -51.70 -2.80 20.03
CA CYS A 455 -52.03 -1.79 19.03
C CYS A 455 -53.52 -1.45 19.05
N THR A 456 -53.88 -0.21 19.38
CA THR A 456 -55.27 0.23 19.49
C THR A 456 -55.50 1.43 18.57
N ARG A 457 -56.55 1.37 17.73
CA ARG A 457 -56.96 2.49 16.88
C ARG A 457 -57.68 3.52 17.74
N ILE A 458 -57.09 4.71 17.86
CA ILE A 458 -57.62 5.80 18.67
C ILE A 458 -58.56 6.67 17.83
N ASP A 459 -58.20 6.93 16.57
CA ASP A 459 -59.06 7.59 15.60
C ASP A 459 -58.67 7.22 14.15
N ASP A 460 -59.21 7.95 13.16
CA ASP A 460 -58.98 7.65 11.74
C ASP A 460 -57.52 7.80 11.30
N ASN A 461 -56.72 8.58 12.03
CA ASN A 461 -55.35 8.91 11.66
C ASN A 461 -54.31 8.49 12.71
N ARG A 462 -54.71 8.06 13.91
CA ARG A 462 -53.82 7.72 15.03
C ARG A 462 -54.09 6.35 15.62
N ASN A 463 -53.03 5.54 15.71
CA ASN A 463 -52.98 4.27 16.40
C ASN A 463 -51.87 4.35 17.44
N GLU A 464 -52.11 3.83 18.64
CA GLU A 464 -51.13 3.87 19.74
C GLU A 464 -50.96 2.49 20.39
N CYS A 465 -49.77 2.23 20.94
CA CYS A 465 -49.50 1.05 21.75
C CYS A 465 -49.95 1.31 23.18
N LEU A 466 -51.16 0.86 23.51
CA LEU A 466 -51.73 1.04 24.86
C LEU A 466 -51.65 -0.27 25.67
N PRO A 467 -51.56 -0.18 27.01
CA PRO A 467 -51.75 -1.32 27.89
C PRO A 467 -53.09 -1.99 27.60
N CYS A 468 -53.13 -3.32 27.66
CA CYS A 468 -54.33 -4.06 27.31
C CYS A 468 -55.52 -3.64 28.21
N ALA A 469 -56.64 -3.27 27.58
CA ALA A 469 -57.60 -2.36 28.18
C ALA A 469 -58.55 -2.97 29.26
N GLU A 470 -58.53 -4.27 29.56
CA GLU A 470 -59.50 -4.83 30.52
C GLU A 470 -58.96 -5.85 31.54
N ARG A 471 -59.56 -5.77 32.74
CA ARG A 471 -59.15 -6.24 34.08
C ARG A 471 -58.84 -7.74 34.29
N TRP A 472 -58.80 -8.60 33.26
CA TRP A 472 -58.75 -10.06 33.46
C TRP A 472 -58.03 -10.86 32.36
N GLN A 473 -57.17 -10.23 31.56
CA GLN A 473 -56.79 -10.80 30.27
C GLN A 473 -55.80 -11.98 30.36
N GLN A 474 -56.30 -13.09 29.83
CA GLN A 474 -55.72 -14.41 29.57
C GLN A 474 -54.22 -14.40 29.23
N CYS A 475 -53.51 -15.41 29.71
CA CYS A 475 -52.12 -15.65 29.33
C CYS A 475 -51.92 -16.93 28.50
N GLY A 476 -53.00 -17.33 27.84
CA GLY A 476 -53.05 -18.47 26.92
C GLY A 476 -53.56 -19.75 27.55
N GLY A 477 -53.51 -20.83 26.78
CA GLY A 477 -53.75 -22.24 27.12
C GLY A 477 -52.89 -23.06 26.16
N GLU A 478 -52.75 -24.38 26.33
CA GLU A 478 -51.86 -25.20 25.48
C GLU A 478 -52.14 -25.06 23.98
N VAL A 479 -53.35 -24.66 23.60
CA VAL A 479 -53.80 -24.52 22.20
C VAL A 479 -54.03 -23.05 21.78
N TYR A 480 -53.64 -22.07 22.60
CA TYR A 480 -53.80 -20.64 22.29
C TYR A 480 -52.53 -20.04 21.66
N ASP A 481 -52.66 -19.49 20.45
CA ASP A 481 -51.58 -18.91 19.64
C ASP A 481 -51.59 -17.36 19.61
N GLY A 482 -52.49 -16.73 20.37
CA GLY A 482 -52.55 -15.28 20.51
C GLY A 482 -51.55 -14.71 21.54
N PRO A 483 -51.38 -13.38 21.57
CA PRO A 483 -50.40 -12.71 22.43
C PRO A 483 -50.73 -12.84 23.93
N LYS A 484 -49.73 -13.19 24.74
CA LYS A 484 -49.85 -13.35 26.20
C LYS A 484 -49.69 -12.01 26.90
N CYS A 485 -50.58 -11.69 27.84
CA CYS A 485 -50.69 -10.34 28.41
C CYS A 485 -50.51 -10.28 29.95
N CYS A 486 -49.72 -11.18 30.54
CA CYS A 486 -49.57 -11.28 32.00
C CYS A 486 -48.61 -10.25 32.59
N LEU A 487 -49.09 -9.35 33.46
CA LEU A 487 -48.27 -8.34 34.10
C LEU A 487 -47.31 -8.94 35.16
N LYS A 488 -46.12 -8.35 35.27
CA LYS A 488 -45.07 -8.74 36.23
C LYS A 488 -45.58 -8.65 37.67
N GLY A 489 -45.56 -9.77 38.40
CA GLY A 489 -46.09 -9.90 39.77
C GLY A 489 -47.35 -10.77 39.89
N ASN A 490 -47.95 -11.13 38.75
CA ASN A 490 -49.04 -12.11 38.66
C ASN A 490 -48.52 -13.43 38.07
N SER A 491 -49.11 -14.57 38.44
CA SER A 491 -48.84 -15.87 37.81
C SER A 491 -50.00 -16.33 36.95
N CYS A 492 -49.68 -17.02 35.86
CA CYS A 492 -50.68 -17.72 35.05
C CYS A 492 -51.21 -18.94 35.79
N VAL A 493 -52.53 -19.00 35.94
CA VAL A 493 -53.24 -20.15 36.49
C VAL A 493 -54.04 -20.78 35.36
N SER A 494 -53.68 -22.01 34.99
CA SER A 494 -54.40 -22.79 33.98
C SER A 494 -55.66 -23.37 34.62
N PHE A 495 -56.82 -23.09 34.04
CA PHE A 495 -58.08 -23.70 34.44
C PHE A 495 -58.34 -24.97 33.63
N ASP A 496 -57.98 -24.96 32.35
CA ASP A 496 -57.95 -26.14 31.49
C ASP A 496 -56.94 -25.98 30.34
N ARG A 497 -56.90 -26.94 29.41
CA ARG A 497 -55.99 -26.95 28.25
C ARG A 497 -56.27 -25.84 27.22
N TYR A 498 -57.43 -25.20 27.28
CA TYR A 498 -57.86 -24.11 26.38
C TYR A 498 -57.81 -22.74 27.07
N TYR A 499 -57.81 -22.68 28.41
CA TYR A 499 -57.98 -21.44 29.16
C TYR A 499 -57.05 -21.33 30.39
N ALA A 500 -56.18 -20.31 30.40
CA ALA A 500 -55.43 -19.87 31.58
C ALA A 500 -55.53 -18.34 31.78
N GLN A 501 -55.58 -17.92 33.03
CA GLN A 501 -55.76 -16.51 33.41
C GLN A 501 -54.69 -16.06 34.39
N CYS A 502 -54.34 -14.78 34.33
CA CYS A 502 -53.41 -14.17 35.28
C CYS A 502 -54.07 -13.95 36.63
N GLN A 503 -53.46 -14.46 37.69
CA GLN A 503 -53.83 -14.17 39.08
C GLN A 503 -52.66 -13.56 39.84
N PRO A 504 -52.90 -12.66 40.81
CA PRO A 504 -51.86 -12.21 41.73
C PRO A 504 -51.23 -13.39 42.48
N LEU A 505 -49.92 -13.36 42.70
CA LEU A 505 -49.24 -14.38 43.50
C LEU A 505 -49.88 -14.47 44.90
N PRO A 506 -50.21 -15.67 45.41
CA PRO A 506 -50.75 -15.80 46.76
C PRO A 506 -49.73 -15.27 47.77
N VAL A 507 -50.16 -14.30 48.58
CA VAL A 507 -49.36 -13.76 49.69
C VAL A 507 -49.14 -14.90 50.68
N SER A 508 -47.89 -15.33 50.86
CA SER A 508 -47.54 -16.30 51.89
C SER A 508 -47.87 -15.69 53.27
N MET A 509 -48.80 -16.30 54.01
CA MET A 509 -48.86 -16.21 55.47
C MET A 509 -47.96 -17.27 56.08
#